data_AF-R0KLY6-F1
#
_entry.id   AF-R0KLY6-F1
#
_cell.length_a   1.000
_cell.length_b   1.000
_cell.length_c   1.000
_cell.angle_alpha   90.00
_cell.angle_beta   90.00
_cell.angle_gamma   90.00
#
_symmetry.space_group_name_H-M   'P 1'
#
loop_
_entity.id
_entity.type
_entity.pdbx_description
1 polymer ?
#
loop_
_entity_poly.entity_id
_entity_poly.type
_entity_poly.pdbx_seq_one_letter_code
_entity_poly.pdbx_strand_id
1 'polypeptide(L)'
;MNVSQLAVYQLPGEAQRMQKRRTVPFYNRRRALKEQETLCNTTDSTNSARLANIQHDDHMSLDTLFQRPNGQAYVSPTSPTSLGARQDSKRQGANWRRVAYYTSSAPAQATGLSFMANLGDPAKSGTFDYAFGNSLSYVAPQGDKVAAESVPFEGTLRTSETEIVVLSDKECDAGCPYWRPNATSHCMLNGWSGSSKAFFIEFQMDHYPNKGTDQGLLSDAPAYWFLNAAIPRALQYGNDRNNVPCSCWSTGCGEFDAFELLSKGAERAKSTIHRQGNIEGGDSNWFRRPVGRKMKFGVVWHYPHITALVLEDDFDFSAQMTGESIQRLVAYDADSWVHSLYAIGD
;
A
#
# COMPACT_ATOMS: atom_id res chain seq x y z
N MET A 1 -14.50 7.95 -4.40
CA MET A 1 -14.04 7.47 -3.09
C MET A 1 -13.91 8.65 -2.15
N ASN A 2 -14.48 8.55 -0.94
CA ASN A 2 -14.37 9.58 0.09
C ASN A 2 -13.39 9.08 1.15
N VAL A 3 -12.21 9.68 1.24
CA VAL A 3 -11.18 9.38 2.24
C VAL A 3 -11.40 10.28 3.44
N SER A 4 -11.72 9.67 4.57
CA SER A 4 -11.98 10.39 5.82
C SER A 4 -10.71 10.56 6.65
N GLN A 5 -9.85 9.54 6.69
CA GLN A 5 -8.57 9.57 7.42
C GLN A 5 -7.50 8.79 6.67
N LEU A 6 -6.25 9.21 6.81
CA LEU A 6 -5.08 8.45 6.36
C LEU A 6 -3.96 8.61 7.39
N ALA A 7 -3.30 7.51 7.74
CA ALA A 7 -2.22 7.50 8.72
C ALA A 7 -1.07 6.60 8.26
N VAL A 8 0.16 7.05 8.50
CA VAL A 8 1.38 6.28 8.21
C VAL A 8 2.19 6.09 9.48
N TYR A 9 2.59 4.86 9.74
CA TYR A 9 3.37 4.47 10.92
C TYR A 9 4.71 3.87 10.51
N GLN A 10 5.73 4.19 11.31
CA GLN A 10 7.07 3.60 11.18
C GLN A 10 7.65 3.22 12.53
N LEU A 11 8.57 2.27 12.50
CA LEU A 11 9.44 1.98 13.64
C LEU A 11 10.52 3.06 13.79
N PRO A 12 10.76 3.60 15.01
CA PRO A 12 11.75 4.65 15.26
C PRO A 12 13.18 4.30 14.79
N GLY A 13 13.54 3.01 14.80
CA GLY A 13 14.87 2.54 14.40
C GLY A 13 15.10 2.39 12.89
N GLU A 14 14.03 2.41 12.08
CA GLU A 14 14.17 2.31 10.62
C GLU A 14 14.28 3.67 9.94
N ALA A 15 13.68 4.72 10.53
CA ALA A 15 13.76 6.10 10.03
C ALA A 15 15.22 6.64 9.97
N GLN A 16 16.14 6.09 10.77
CA GLN A 16 17.54 6.56 10.88
C GLN A 16 18.58 5.66 10.17
N ARG A 17 18.25 4.41 9.82
CA ARG A 17 19.27 3.42 9.41
C ARG A 17 19.79 3.55 7.97
N MET A 18 19.24 4.44 7.16
CA MET A 18 19.50 4.44 5.71
C MET A 18 20.42 5.55 5.18
N GLN A 19 21.01 6.41 6.03
CA GLN A 19 22.17 7.22 5.61
C GLN A 19 23.37 6.37 5.14
N LYS A 20 23.36 5.04 5.35
CA LYS A 20 24.49 4.14 5.04
C LYS A 20 24.23 3.05 3.99
N ARG A 21 23.00 2.82 3.50
CA ARG A 21 22.79 1.83 2.45
C ARG A 21 22.94 2.50 1.07
N ARG A 22 24.17 2.48 0.55
CA ARG A 22 24.42 2.62 -0.89
C ARG A 22 23.68 1.49 -1.59
N THR A 23 22.50 1.76 -2.13
CA THR A 23 21.88 0.89 -3.12
C THR A 23 22.77 0.88 -4.35
N VAL A 24 23.55 -0.18 -4.53
CA VAL A 24 24.26 -0.43 -5.78
C VAL A 24 23.18 -0.69 -6.84
N PRO A 25 23.16 0.04 -7.97
CA PRO A 25 22.23 -0.24 -9.05
C PRO A 25 22.40 -1.69 -9.50
N PHE A 26 21.28 -2.42 -9.52
CA PHE A 26 21.24 -3.83 -9.87
C PHE A 26 21.43 -4.01 -11.38
N TYR A 27 22.65 -3.75 -11.86
CA TYR A 27 23.07 -4.20 -13.19
C TYR A 27 23.61 -5.63 -13.07
N ASN A 28 22.80 -6.58 -13.56
CA ASN A 28 23.20 -7.87 -14.12
C ASN A 28 24.37 -8.62 -13.46
N ARG A 29 24.20 -9.06 -12.19
CA ARG A 29 25.15 -10.00 -11.54
C ARG A 29 25.14 -11.41 -12.16
N ARG A 30 24.13 -11.76 -12.97
CA ARG A 30 23.98 -13.10 -13.58
C ARG A 30 24.85 -13.35 -14.82
N ARG A 31 25.56 -12.35 -15.35
CA ARG A 31 26.48 -12.56 -16.49
C ARG A 31 27.96 -12.65 -16.09
N ALA A 32 28.31 -12.31 -14.85
CA ALA A 32 29.69 -12.29 -14.35
C ALA A 32 30.07 -13.51 -13.47
N LEU A 33 29.15 -14.47 -13.26
CA LEU A 33 29.38 -15.67 -12.46
C LEU A 33 29.26 -16.97 -13.28
N LYS A 34 29.23 -16.87 -14.61
CA LYS A 34 29.06 -18.03 -15.50
C LYS A 34 30.38 -18.61 -16.04
N GLU A 35 31.50 -18.36 -15.37
CA GLU A 35 32.82 -18.87 -15.78
C GLU A 35 33.55 -19.70 -14.72
N GLN A 36 32.94 -20.07 -13.61
CA GLN A 36 33.54 -21.06 -12.71
C GLN A 36 32.47 -22.00 -12.15
N GLU A 37 32.79 -23.29 -12.19
CA GLU A 37 32.06 -24.44 -11.64
C GLU A 37 31.04 -25.11 -12.57
N THR A 38 31.59 -25.74 -13.61
CA THR A 38 31.16 -27.10 -13.99
C THR A 38 32.11 -28.09 -13.33
N LEU A 39 31.62 -28.94 -12.42
CA LEU A 39 31.84 -30.40 -12.41
C LEU A 39 31.15 -31.07 -11.21
N CYS A 40 30.32 -32.08 -11.52
CA CYS A 40 30.04 -33.32 -10.77
C CYS A 40 29.45 -33.24 -9.33
N ASN A 41 28.52 -34.08 -8.87
CA ASN A 41 27.67 -35.14 -9.45
C ASN A 41 26.73 -35.61 -8.29
N THR A 42 25.48 -36.03 -8.62
CA THR A 42 24.66 -37.13 -8.01
C THR A 42 24.41 -37.17 -6.47
N THR A 43 23.25 -37.55 -5.89
CA THR A 43 22.17 -38.52 -6.24
C THR A 43 21.04 -38.45 -5.19
N ASP A 44 19.80 -38.75 -5.63
CA ASP A 44 18.66 -39.44 -4.98
C ASP A 44 18.32 -39.33 -3.48
N SER A 45 17.05 -39.03 -3.15
CA SER A 45 16.01 -40.04 -2.85
C SER A 45 14.77 -39.46 -2.13
N THR A 46 13.66 -40.19 -2.34
CA THR A 46 12.25 -40.05 -1.96
C THR A 46 11.89 -40.06 -0.46
N ASN A 47 10.78 -39.41 -0.06
CA ASN A 47 9.60 -40.11 0.51
C ASN A 47 8.41 -39.21 0.90
N SER A 48 7.24 -39.87 0.86
CA SER A 48 5.86 -39.41 1.02
C SER A 48 5.38 -39.45 2.49
N ALA A 49 4.36 -38.66 2.87
CA ALA A 49 3.13 -39.14 3.54
C ALA A 49 2.15 -38.02 3.95
N ARG A 50 0.87 -38.35 3.82
CA ARG A 50 -0.39 -37.61 4.10
C ARG A 50 -0.68 -37.45 5.60
N LEU A 51 -1.53 -36.49 5.97
CA LEU A 51 -2.50 -36.63 7.08
C LEU A 51 -3.86 -35.96 6.77
N ALA A 52 -4.88 -36.43 7.48
CA ALA A 52 -6.28 -36.50 7.09
C ALA A 52 -7.21 -35.43 7.72
N ASN A 53 -8.46 -35.49 7.27
CA ASN A 53 -9.61 -34.59 7.38
C ASN A 53 -10.57 -35.06 8.51
N ILE A 54 -11.21 -34.17 9.29
CA ILE A 54 -12.45 -34.44 10.09
C ILE A 54 -13.32 -33.16 10.22
N GLN A 55 -14.65 -33.32 10.06
CA GLN A 55 -15.75 -32.35 10.03
C GLN A 55 -16.61 -32.28 11.32
N HIS A 56 -17.53 -31.28 11.33
CA HIS A 56 -18.85 -31.15 12.02
C HIS A 56 -18.89 -30.71 13.50
N ASP A 57 -19.88 -29.95 14.02
CA ASP A 57 -21.10 -29.29 13.50
C ASP A 57 -21.61 -28.23 14.52
N ASP A 58 -22.57 -27.41 14.07
CA ASP A 58 -23.18 -26.17 14.59
C ASP A 58 -23.96 -26.20 15.95
N HIS A 59 -24.07 -25.03 16.59
CA HIS A 59 -25.37 -24.49 17.07
C HIS A 59 -25.36 -22.96 17.32
N MET A 60 -26.45 -22.29 16.91
CA MET A 60 -26.65 -20.83 16.80
C MET A 60 -26.97 -20.07 18.12
N SER A 61 -26.55 -18.80 18.22
CA SER A 61 -27.36 -17.67 18.73
C SER A 61 -26.77 -16.30 18.33
N LEU A 62 -27.69 -15.35 18.10
CA LEU A 62 -27.59 -14.00 17.52
C LEU A 62 -26.55 -13.04 18.13
N ASP A 63 -25.68 -12.47 17.27
CA ASP A 63 -25.18 -11.08 17.35
C ASP A 63 -24.68 -10.61 15.97
N THR A 64 -25.13 -9.41 15.55
CA THR A 64 -24.84 -8.77 14.27
C THR A 64 -23.48 -8.06 14.28
N LEU A 65 -22.43 -8.75 13.83
CA LEU A 65 -21.11 -8.18 13.51
C LEU A 65 -20.57 -8.86 12.23
N PHE A 66 -20.16 -8.07 11.23
CA PHE A 66 -19.47 -8.49 9.99
C PHE A 66 -19.88 -9.84 9.36
N GLN A 67 -20.82 -9.81 8.39
CA GLN A 67 -21.28 -11.02 7.70
C GLN A 67 -20.26 -11.59 6.71
N ARG A 68 -19.89 -12.85 6.90
CA ARG A 68 -19.25 -13.73 5.89
C ARG A 68 -20.12 -13.84 4.61
N PRO A 69 -19.58 -14.33 3.47
CA PRO A 69 -20.39 -14.71 2.30
C PRO A 69 -21.47 -15.78 2.57
N ASN A 70 -21.40 -16.48 3.71
CA ASN A 70 -22.39 -17.44 4.19
C ASN A 70 -23.23 -16.93 5.39
N GLY A 71 -23.14 -15.64 5.75
CA GLY A 71 -24.00 -15.01 6.75
C GLY A 71 -23.59 -15.15 8.22
N GLN A 72 -22.47 -15.79 8.56
CA GLN A 72 -21.99 -15.87 9.95
C GLN A 72 -21.23 -14.60 10.37
N ALA A 73 -21.31 -14.26 11.66
CA ALA A 73 -20.64 -13.11 12.27
C ALA A 73 -19.18 -13.41 12.64
N TYR A 74 -18.31 -12.40 12.54
CA TYR A 74 -16.93 -12.47 13.05
C TYR A 74 -16.91 -12.07 14.53
N VAL A 75 -16.35 -12.93 15.39
CA VAL A 75 -16.17 -12.68 16.83
C VAL A 75 -14.67 -12.80 17.13
N SER A 76 -14.06 -11.67 17.52
CA SER A 76 -12.66 -11.66 17.98
C SER A 76 -12.49 -12.53 19.24
N PRO A 77 -11.41 -13.32 19.36
CA PRO A 77 -11.19 -14.14 20.55
C PRO A 77 -10.98 -13.28 21.81
N THR A 78 -11.71 -13.62 22.88
CA THR A 78 -11.59 -12.95 24.19
C THR A 78 -10.33 -13.41 24.92
N SER A 79 -9.55 -12.46 25.44
CA SER A 79 -8.31 -12.71 26.20
C SER A 79 -8.55 -13.55 27.46
N PRO A 80 -7.68 -14.53 27.80
CA PRO A 80 -7.66 -15.11 29.13
C PRO A 80 -7.02 -14.15 30.15
N THR A 81 -7.61 -14.09 31.34
CA THR A 81 -7.18 -13.27 32.48
C THR A 81 -5.77 -13.66 32.96
N SER A 82 -4.90 -12.68 33.15
CA SER A 82 -3.50 -12.85 33.55
C SER A 82 -3.33 -13.22 35.04
N LEU A 83 -2.63 -14.32 35.32
CA LEU A 83 -1.95 -14.54 36.60
C LEU A 83 -0.46 -14.22 36.44
N GLY A 84 0.05 -13.34 37.30
CA GLY A 84 1.34 -12.69 37.13
C GLY A 84 2.56 -13.58 37.38
N ALA A 85 3.64 -13.29 36.65
CA ALA A 85 4.99 -13.67 37.03
C ALA A 85 6.04 -12.68 36.51
N ARG A 86 6.81 -12.16 37.48
CA ARG A 86 8.16 -11.56 37.49
C ARG A 86 8.66 -10.76 36.28
N GLN A 87 9.01 -9.50 36.58
CA GLN A 87 9.75 -8.60 35.72
C GLN A 87 11.18 -9.10 35.48
N ASP A 88 11.39 -9.72 34.32
CA ASP A 88 12.60 -9.46 33.55
C ASP A 88 12.36 -8.21 32.72
N SER A 89 13.37 -7.35 32.61
CA SER A 89 13.39 -6.16 31.78
C SER A 89 13.29 -6.54 30.28
N LYS A 90 12.08 -6.91 29.85
CA LYS A 90 11.70 -6.99 28.44
C LYS A 90 12.06 -5.66 27.81
N ARG A 91 12.85 -5.71 26.73
CA ARG A 91 12.92 -4.62 25.75
C ARG A 91 11.50 -4.12 25.57
N GLN A 92 11.22 -2.88 25.99
CA GLN A 92 9.96 -2.23 25.65
C GLN A 92 9.80 -2.41 24.13
N GLY A 93 8.75 -3.12 23.71
CA GLY A 93 8.50 -3.36 22.30
C GLY A 93 8.59 -2.03 21.57
N ALA A 94 9.37 -1.95 20.49
CA ALA A 94 9.60 -0.69 19.81
C ALA A 94 8.23 -0.07 19.43
N ASN A 95 7.92 1.09 20.00
CA ASN A 95 6.65 1.76 19.75
C ASN A 95 6.66 2.35 18.34
N TRP A 96 5.71 1.95 17.53
CA TRP A 96 5.44 2.52 16.22
C TRP A 96 4.92 3.94 16.40
N ARG A 97 5.43 4.87 15.61
CA ARG A 97 5.02 6.28 15.65
C ARG A 97 4.28 6.64 14.38
N ARG A 98 3.17 7.36 14.52
CA ARG A 98 2.46 7.97 13.39
C ARG A 98 3.32 9.11 12.86
N VAL A 99 3.91 8.93 11.69
CA VAL A 99 4.80 9.91 11.02
C VAL A 99 4.06 10.79 10.03
N ALA A 100 2.85 10.39 9.65
CA ALA A 100 2.01 11.12 8.72
C ALA A 100 0.53 10.92 9.10
N TYR A 101 -0.26 11.99 9.00
CA TYR A 101 -1.68 11.94 9.33
C TYR A 101 -2.50 12.97 8.57
N TYR A 102 -3.67 12.55 8.11
CA TYR A 102 -4.67 13.34 7.43
C TYR A 102 -6.06 13.01 7.98
N THR A 103 -6.90 14.03 8.13
CA THR A 103 -8.34 13.88 8.35
C THR A 103 -9.12 14.90 7.52
N SER A 104 -10.19 14.44 6.86
CA SER A 104 -11.12 15.27 6.09
C SER A 104 -11.84 16.32 6.94
N SER A 105 -11.98 16.11 8.25
CA SER A 105 -12.61 17.09 9.16
C SER A 105 -11.71 18.27 9.51
N ALA A 106 -10.40 18.12 9.31
CA ALA A 106 -9.42 19.19 9.52
C ALA A 106 -8.25 19.05 8.51
N PRO A 107 -8.51 19.19 7.19
CA PRO A 107 -7.50 18.94 6.16
C PRO A 107 -6.25 19.80 6.33
N ALA A 108 -6.43 21.06 6.75
CA ALA A 108 -5.34 22.01 6.99
C ALA A 108 -4.37 21.59 8.12
N GLN A 109 -4.72 20.59 8.93
CA GLN A 109 -3.86 20.03 9.98
C GLN A 109 -3.14 18.75 9.52
N ALA A 110 -3.20 18.41 8.22
CA ALA A 110 -2.45 17.29 7.70
C ALA A 110 -0.94 17.49 7.92
N THR A 111 -0.25 16.42 8.30
CA THR A 111 1.19 16.44 8.61
C THR A 111 1.88 15.24 7.98
N GLY A 112 3.13 15.40 7.55
CA GLY A 112 3.92 14.30 7.00
C GLY A 112 3.49 13.86 5.59
N LEU A 113 2.58 14.59 4.93
CA LEU A 113 1.90 14.20 3.69
C LEU A 113 1.88 15.36 2.68
N SER A 114 2.11 15.05 1.41
CA SER A 114 1.83 15.90 0.26
C SER A 114 0.92 15.15 -0.71
N PHE A 115 -0.07 15.86 -1.25
CA PHE A 115 -1.00 15.34 -2.26
C PHE A 115 -0.59 15.83 -3.64
N MET A 116 -0.51 14.90 -4.60
CA MET A 116 -0.01 15.14 -5.95
C MET A 116 -0.81 14.38 -7.00
N ALA A 117 -0.55 14.64 -8.27
CA ALA A 117 -1.02 13.83 -9.40
C ALA A 117 -0.11 14.03 -10.62
N ASN A 118 -0.21 13.14 -11.61
CA ASN A 118 0.50 13.24 -12.89
C ASN A 118 -0.19 14.26 -13.82
N LEU A 119 -0.24 15.54 -13.41
CA LEU A 119 -0.91 16.64 -14.11
C LEU A 119 0.03 17.79 -14.51
N GLY A 120 1.34 17.62 -14.35
CA GLY A 120 2.40 18.63 -14.51
C GLY A 120 2.09 19.85 -15.39
N ASP A 121 2.21 21.03 -14.80
CA ASP A 121 2.04 22.32 -15.48
C ASP A 121 3.24 23.23 -15.17
N PRO A 122 4.12 23.51 -16.16
CA PRO A 122 5.29 24.38 -15.97
C PRO A 122 4.98 25.79 -15.44
N ALA A 123 3.75 26.27 -15.57
CA ALA A 123 3.33 27.57 -15.04
C ALA A 123 2.99 27.54 -13.54
N LYS A 124 2.87 26.35 -12.94
CA LYS A 124 2.48 26.16 -11.54
C LYS A 124 3.41 25.21 -10.80
N SER A 125 3.31 23.92 -11.08
CA SER A 125 4.15 22.89 -10.48
C SER A 125 4.20 21.66 -11.39
N GLY A 126 5.34 20.99 -11.38
CA GLY A 126 5.64 19.93 -12.35
C GLY A 126 5.98 20.47 -13.73
N THR A 127 6.08 19.56 -14.69
CA THR A 127 6.45 19.84 -16.07
C THR A 127 5.68 18.93 -17.03
N PHE A 128 5.61 19.36 -18.29
CA PHE A 128 5.14 18.57 -19.41
C PHE A 128 6.18 18.61 -20.53
N ASP A 129 6.41 17.46 -21.16
CA ASP A 129 7.12 17.41 -22.43
C ASP A 129 6.58 16.26 -23.30
N TYR A 130 6.82 16.34 -24.60
CA TYR A 130 6.33 15.34 -25.56
C TYR A 130 7.06 14.00 -25.50
N ALA A 131 8.14 13.88 -24.72
CA ALA A 131 8.84 12.62 -24.53
C ALA A 131 8.27 11.82 -23.35
N PHE A 132 7.88 12.49 -22.25
CA PHE A 132 7.50 11.85 -20.99
C PHE A 132 6.11 12.27 -20.47
N GLY A 133 5.37 13.08 -21.22
CA GLY A 133 4.03 13.54 -20.80
C GLY A 133 4.06 14.38 -19.52
N ASN A 134 2.99 14.33 -18.74
CA ASN A 134 2.86 15.05 -17.48
C ASN A 134 3.71 14.43 -16.38
N SER A 135 4.43 15.27 -15.63
CA SER A 135 5.11 14.84 -14.39
C SER A 135 4.17 14.92 -13.19
N LEU A 136 4.66 14.43 -12.04
CA LEU A 136 4.09 14.77 -10.74
C LEU A 136 4.04 16.30 -10.53
N SER A 137 2.93 16.75 -9.95
CA SER A 137 2.64 18.13 -9.57
C SER A 137 1.76 18.17 -8.32
N TYR A 138 1.77 19.27 -7.58
CA TYR A 138 0.79 19.48 -6.51
C TYR A 138 -0.62 19.58 -7.09
N VAL A 139 -1.61 19.11 -6.33
CA VAL A 139 -3.01 19.18 -6.73
C VAL A 139 -3.79 20.17 -5.88
N ALA A 140 -4.78 20.80 -6.49
CA ALA A 140 -5.80 21.58 -5.79
C ALA A 140 -6.57 20.70 -4.81
N PRO A 141 -7.31 21.27 -3.84
CA PRO A 141 -7.98 20.49 -2.80
C PRO A 141 -8.95 19.41 -3.32
N GLN A 142 -9.52 19.60 -4.52
CA GLN A 142 -10.40 18.63 -5.17
C GLN A 142 -9.65 17.44 -5.82
N GLY A 143 -8.32 17.52 -5.95
CA GLY A 143 -7.48 16.49 -6.55
C GLY A 143 -7.44 16.48 -8.09
N ASP A 144 -8.19 17.33 -8.77
CA ASP A 144 -8.43 17.25 -10.23
C ASP A 144 -7.69 18.33 -11.06
N LYS A 145 -6.96 19.24 -10.41
CA LYS A 145 -6.26 20.36 -11.07
C LYS A 145 -4.89 20.61 -10.43
N VAL A 146 -3.96 21.16 -11.19
CA VAL A 146 -2.64 21.55 -10.68
C VAL A 146 -2.72 22.77 -9.77
N ALA A 147 -2.03 22.68 -8.63
CA ALA A 147 -1.73 23.77 -7.71
C ALA A 147 -0.26 24.19 -7.82
N ALA A 148 0.05 25.44 -7.43
CA ALA A 148 1.43 25.94 -7.41
C ALA A 148 2.23 25.43 -6.21
N GLU A 149 1.54 25.09 -5.12
CA GLU A 149 2.13 24.66 -3.85
C GLU A 149 1.32 23.51 -3.22
N SER A 150 1.90 22.86 -2.20
CA SER A 150 1.22 21.78 -1.48
C SER A 150 0.04 22.35 -0.69
N VAL A 151 -1.17 21.88 -1.01
CA VAL A 151 -2.40 22.28 -0.34
C VAL A 151 -3.16 21.04 0.17
N PRO A 152 -3.96 21.18 1.24
CA PRO A 152 -4.71 20.06 1.79
C PRO A 152 -5.73 19.47 0.80
N PHE A 153 -5.85 18.15 0.78
CA PHE A 153 -6.90 17.44 0.05
C PHE A 153 -8.25 17.51 0.79
N GLU A 154 -9.35 17.78 0.07
CA GLU A 154 -10.72 17.85 0.63
C GLU A 154 -11.31 16.48 0.97
N GLY A 155 -10.65 15.39 0.59
CA GLY A 155 -11.03 14.03 1.03
C GLY A 155 -11.98 13.32 0.07
N THR A 156 -12.31 13.88 -1.09
CA THR A 156 -13.26 13.26 -2.02
C THR A 156 -12.73 13.20 -3.45
N LEU A 157 -12.57 11.98 -3.97
CA LEU A 157 -12.37 11.70 -5.39
C LEU A 157 -13.72 11.36 -6.02
N ARG A 158 -14.22 12.24 -6.90
CA ARG A 158 -15.59 12.16 -7.43
C ARG A 158 -15.76 11.25 -8.65
N THR A 159 -14.68 10.86 -9.30
CA THR A 159 -14.71 10.04 -10.53
C THR A 159 -13.52 9.08 -10.53
N SER A 160 -13.57 8.02 -11.34
CA SER A 160 -12.40 7.16 -11.59
C SER A 160 -11.37 7.78 -12.54
N GLU A 161 -11.64 8.98 -13.07
CA GLU A 161 -10.70 9.75 -13.90
C GLU A 161 -9.68 10.53 -13.05
N THR A 162 -9.93 10.64 -11.74
CA THR A 162 -9.08 11.38 -10.81
C THR A 162 -8.24 10.42 -9.98
N GLU A 163 -6.94 10.47 -10.18
CA GLU A 163 -5.95 9.77 -9.37
C GLU A 163 -5.13 10.80 -8.59
N ILE A 164 -4.93 10.55 -7.30
CA ILE A 164 -3.98 11.30 -6.50
C ILE A 164 -2.90 10.37 -5.97
N VAL A 165 -1.68 10.89 -5.89
CA VAL A 165 -0.52 10.25 -5.31
C VAL A 165 -0.25 10.92 -3.97
N VAL A 166 -0.16 10.11 -2.92
CA VAL A 166 0.16 10.59 -1.57
C VAL A 166 1.62 10.26 -1.26
N LEU A 167 2.43 11.30 -1.06
CA LEU A 167 3.85 11.18 -0.75
C LEU A 167 4.14 11.78 0.63
N SER A 168 5.31 11.46 1.19
CA SER A 168 5.87 12.22 2.32
C SER A 168 6.03 13.71 1.94
N ASP A 169 5.81 14.62 2.89
CA ASP A 169 5.99 16.07 2.71
C ASP A 169 7.46 16.53 2.60
N LYS A 170 8.40 15.64 2.88
CA LYS A 170 9.83 15.88 2.69
C LYS A 170 10.21 15.91 1.22
N GLU A 171 10.72 17.05 0.76
CA GLU A 171 11.28 17.21 -0.58
C GLU A 171 12.51 16.33 -0.83
N CYS A 172 12.78 16.07 -2.11
CA CYS A 172 13.98 15.36 -2.53
C CYS A 172 15.21 16.28 -2.55
N ASP A 173 16.27 15.89 -1.84
CA ASP A 173 17.57 16.56 -1.86
C ASP A 173 18.62 15.74 -2.65
N ALA A 174 19.90 16.13 -2.54
CA ALA A 174 21.02 15.44 -3.19
C ALA A 174 21.17 13.96 -2.80
N GLY A 175 20.48 13.48 -1.77
CA GLY A 175 20.43 12.07 -1.38
C GLY A 175 19.39 11.24 -2.14
N CYS A 176 18.50 11.86 -2.91
CA CYS A 176 17.52 11.14 -3.72
C CYS A 176 18.17 10.49 -4.96
N PRO A 177 17.77 9.25 -5.31
CA PRO A 177 17.92 8.76 -6.67
C PRO A 177 17.22 9.68 -7.66
N TYR A 178 17.53 9.49 -8.94
CA TYR A 178 17.03 10.30 -10.04
C TYR A 178 15.52 10.63 -9.93
N TRP A 179 15.21 11.90 -10.18
CA TRP A 179 13.86 12.40 -10.43
C TRP A 179 13.89 13.22 -11.71
N ARG A 180 12.76 13.28 -12.40
CA ARG A 180 12.63 14.03 -13.65
C ARG A 180 12.93 15.52 -13.41
N PRO A 181 13.82 16.15 -14.20
CA PRO A 181 14.08 17.59 -14.09
C PRO A 181 12.80 18.42 -14.21
N ASN A 182 12.69 19.49 -13.42
CA ASN A 182 11.53 20.37 -13.33
C ASN A 182 10.20 19.69 -12.89
N ALA A 183 10.23 18.42 -12.50
CA ALA A 183 9.11 17.80 -11.81
C ALA A 183 9.12 18.19 -10.33
N THR A 184 7.93 18.28 -9.71
CA THR A 184 7.84 18.45 -8.26
C THR A 184 8.30 17.16 -7.58
N SER A 185 9.40 17.24 -6.81
CA SER A 185 10.05 16.06 -6.24
C SER A 185 9.86 15.97 -4.73
N HIS A 186 9.09 14.97 -4.29
CA HIS A 186 9.00 14.57 -2.88
C HIS A 186 9.66 13.21 -2.67
N CYS A 187 10.42 13.09 -1.58
CA CYS A 187 11.24 11.93 -1.28
C CYS A 187 10.52 10.90 -0.42
N MET A 188 10.13 9.78 -1.03
CA MET A 188 9.70 8.61 -0.26
C MET A 188 10.85 7.86 0.43
N LEU A 189 12.09 8.00 -0.06
CA LEU A 189 13.26 7.33 0.54
C LEU A 189 13.67 7.92 1.89
N ASN A 190 13.38 9.19 2.13
CA ASN A 190 13.67 9.89 3.39
C ASN A 190 12.41 10.07 4.26
N GLY A 191 11.23 9.86 3.68
CA GLY A 191 9.92 9.97 4.33
C GLY A 191 9.46 8.65 4.96
N TRP A 192 9.19 7.64 4.12
CA TRP A 192 8.50 6.40 4.52
C TRP A 192 9.26 5.12 4.15
N SER A 193 10.59 5.20 4.06
CA SER A 193 11.43 4.03 3.82
C SER A 193 11.46 3.09 5.04
N GLY A 194 12.00 1.89 4.84
CA GLY A 194 12.04 0.86 5.87
C GLY A 194 11.36 -0.42 5.44
N SER A 195 11.76 -1.51 6.10
CA SER A 195 11.20 -2.84 5.89
C SER A 195 9.90 -3.04 6.67
N SER A 196 9.65 -2.18 7.66
CA SER A 196 8.53 -2.21 8.59
C SER A 196 7.83 -0.86 8.61
N LYS A 197 6.65 -0.81 7.99
CA LYS A 197 5.81 0.40 7.87
C LYS A 197 4.35 -0.02 7.79
N ALA A 198 3.44 0.82 8.26
CA ALA A 198 2.02 0.56 8.18
C ALA A 198 1.27 1.78 7.64
N PHE A 199 0.26 1.53 6.82
CA PHE A 199 -0.58 2.53 6.18
C PHE A 199 -2.02 2.20 6.47
N PHE A 200 -2.72 3.11 7.15
CA PHE A 200 -4.11 2.94 7.50
C PHE A 200 -4.95 4.02 6.82
N ILE A 201 -6.14 3.63 6.38
CA ILE A 201 -7.07 4.50 5.67
C ILE A 201 -8.49 4.24 6.17
N GLU A 202 -9.25 5.32 6.38
CA GLU A 202 -10.70 5.27 6.58
C GLU A 202 -11.36 5.86 5.32
N PHE A 203 -12.25 5.11 4.68
CA PHE A 203 -12.86 5.53 3.43
C PHE A 203 -14.30 5.04 3.25
N GLN A 204 -14.98 5.64 2.29
CA GLN A 204 -16.28 5.23 1.75
C GLN A 204 -16.19 5.16 0.22
N MET A 205 -16.83 4.15 -0.37
CA MET A 205 -16.81 3.91 -1.81
C MET A 205 -18.22 3.89 -2.37
N ASP A 206 -18.88 5.06 -2.45
CA ASP A 206 -20.15 5.14 -3.17
C ASP A 206 -19.94 5.04 -4.69
N HIS A 207 -21.01 4.73 -5.40
CA HIS A 207 -21.01 4.61 -6.85
C HIS A 207 -20.92 5.99 -7.51
N TYR A 208 -19.87 6.19 -8.30
CA TYR A 208 -19.66 7.42 -9.07
C TYR A 208 -19.16 7.09 -10.47
N PRO A 209 -19.99 7.29 -11.51
CA PRO A 209 -19.53 7.11 -12.89
C PRO A 209 -18.59 8.25 -13.30
N ASN A 210 -17.83 8.00 -14.38
CA ASN A 210 -17.01 9.03 -15.01
C ASN A 210 -17.91 10.03 -15.74
N LYS A 211 -17.37 11.21 -16.04
CA LYS A 211 -18.13 12.25 -16.73
C LYS A 211 -17.99 12.09 -18.24
N GLY A 212 -19.10 11.85 -18.93
CA GLY A 212 -19.10 11.76 -20.39
C GLY A 212 -18.66 10.39 -20.89
N THR A 213 -17.58 10.32 -21.66
CA THR A 213 -17.07 9.06 -22.22
C THR A 213 -15.95 8.51 -21.36
N ASP A 214 -15.93 7.20 -21.12
CA ASP A 214 -14.93 6.55 -20.28
C ASP A 214 -13.50 6.60 -20.87
N GLN A 215 -13.31 7.00 -22.14
CA GLN A 215 -12.01 7.10 -22.84
C GLN A 215 -11.08 5.87 -22.72
N GLY A 216 -11.66 4.68 -22.46
CA GLY A 216 -10.92 3.45 -22.20
C GLY A 216 -10.49 3.25 -20.75
N LEU A 217 -10.77 4.19 -19.85
CA LEU A 217 -10.60 4.06 -18.40
C LEU A 217 -11.76 3.29 -17.78
N LEU A 218 -11.47 2.58 -16.69
CA LEU A 218 -12.50 1.87 -15.94
C LEU A 218 -13.32 2.87 -15.10
N SER A 219 -14.62 2.96 -15.37
CA SER A 219 -15.53 3.83 -14.63
C SER A 219 -16.06 3.16 -13.36
N ASP A 220 -16.31 3.94 -12.30
CA ASP A 220 -16.91 3.46 -11.05
C ASP A 220 -16.14 2.29 -10.40
N ALA A 221 -14.82 2.42 -10.45
CA ALA A 221 -13.84 1.45 -10.00
C ALA A 221 -12.78 2.15 -9.14
N PRO A 222 -13.05 2.39 -7.85
CA PRO A 222 -12.07 2.95 -6.94
C PRO A 222 -10.96 1.94 -6.60
N ALA A 223 -9.75 2.43 -6.37
CA ALA A 223 -8.59 1.63 -6.00
C ALA A 223 -7.75 2.33 -4.93
N TYR A 224 -7.02 1.55 -4.14
CA TYR A 224 -5.96 2.01 -3.25
C TYR A 224 -4.78 1.06 -3.37
N TRP A 225 -3.66 1.62 -3.80
CA TRP A 225 -2.54 0.86 -4.29
C TRP A 225 -1.23 1.60 -4.02
N PHE A 226 -0.13 0.87 -4.10
CA PHE A 226 1.18 1.29 -3.67
C PHE A 226 2.18 1.03 -4.79
N LEU A 227 2.80 2.11 -5.26
CA LEU A 227 3.91 2.03 -6.20
C LEU A 227 5.25 2.14 -5.50
N ASN A 228 6.26 1.48 -6.07
CA ASN A 228 7.63 1.86 -5.79
C ASN A 228 7.86 3.31 -6.21
N ALA A 229 8.38 4.13 -5.31
CA ALA A 229 8.55 5.55 -5.55
C ALA A 229 9.48 5.91 -6.73
N ALA A 230 10.29 4.97 -7.24
CA ALA A 230 11.03 5.17 -8.48
C ALA A 230 10.13 5.36 -9.72
N ILE A 231 8.92 4.81 -9.69
CA ILE A 231 7.94 4.89 -10.79
C ILE A 231 7.42 6.32 -10.95
N PRO A 232 6.70 6.92 -9.98
CA PRO A 232 6.11 8.25 -10.17
C PRO A 232 7.15 9.38 -10.21
N ARG A 233 8.40 9.15 -9.72
CA ARG A 233 9.49 10.15 -9.84
C ARG A 233 10.05 10.30 -11.25
N ALA A 234 9.94 9.29 -12.09
CA ALA A 234 10.47 9.28 -13.45
C ALA A 234 9.34 9.41 -14.47
N LEU A 235 8.55 8.34 -14.60
CA LEU A 235 7.42 8.23 -15.50
C LEU A 235 6.53 7.08 -15.01
N GLN A 236 5.29 7.38 -14.59
CA GLN A 236 4.34 6.35 -14.19
C GLN A 236 3.66 5.72 -15.41
N TYR A 237 3.23 6.55 -16.35
CA TYR A 237 2.45 6.14 -17.52
C TYR A 237 3.18 6.48 -18.83
N GLY A 238 3.19 5.53 -19.76
CA GLY A 238 3.70 5.72 -21.12
C GLY A 238 5.17 5.32 -21.32
N ASN A 239 5.69 5.70 -22.49
CA ASN A 239 7.05 5.44 -22.93
C ASN A 239 7.74 6.76 -23.29
N ASP A 240 9.07 6.72 -23.44
CA ASP A 240 9.79 7.83 -24.02
C ASP A 240 9.43 8.05 -25.50
N ARG A 241 9.97 9.11 -26.11
CA ARG A 241 9.79 9.43 -27.54
C ARG A 241 10.24 8.34 -28.53
N ASN A 242 11.05 7.39 -28.08
CA ASN A 242 11.53 6.26 -28.87
C ASN A 242 10.74 4.97 -28.56
N ASN A 243 9.60 5.10 -27.86
CA ASN A 243 8.76 4.00 -27.41
C ASN A 243 9.49 3.04 -26.44
N VAL A 244 10.42 3.56 -25.64
CA VAL A 244 11.12 2.82 -24.59
C VAL A 244 10.42 3.05 -23.24
N PRO A 245 10.02 2.00 -22.51
CA PRO A 245 9.43 2.15 -21.18
C PRO A 245 10.48 2.69 -20.21
N CYS A 246 10.23 3.88 -19.66
CA CYS A 246 11.07 4.47 -18.61
C CYS A 246 10.55 4.21 -17.20
N SER A 247 9.31 3.69 -17.08
CA SER A 247 8.79 3.18 -15.83
C SER A 247 9.48 1.87 -15.48
N CYS A 248 10.07 1.78 -14.30
CA CYS A 248 10.63 0.53 -13.81
C CYS A 248 9.56 -0.48 -13.38
N TRP A 249 8.27 -0.14 -13.47
CA TRP A 249 7.15 -1.05 -13.23
C TRP A 249 7.29 -2.31 -14.08
N SER A 250 7.51 -2.16 -15.39
CA SER A 250 7.69 -3.26 -16.34
C SER A 250 8.99 -4.04 -16.15
N THR A 251 9.90 -3.54 -15.32
CA THR A 251 11.19 -4.18 -15.01
C THR A 251 11.28 -4.66 -13.56
N GLY A 252 10.15 -4.73 -12.84
CA GLY A 252 10.07 -5.37 -11.53
C GLY A 252 10.19 -4.45 -10.31
N CYS A 253 10.01 -3.13 -10.47
CA CYS A 253 9.93 -2.22 -9.31
C CYS A 253 8.79 -2.56 -8.35
N GLY A 254 7.72 -3.14 -8.88
CA GLY A 254 6.60 -3.64 -8.10
C GLY A 254 5.51 -2.61 -7.89
N GLU A 255 4.30 -3.15 -7.79
CA GLU A 255 3.05 -2.51 -7.43
C GLU A 255 2.30 -3.46 -6.49
N PHE A 256 1.72 -2.89 -5.44
CA PHE A 256 0.89 -3.64 -4.50
C PHE A 256 -0.45 -2.96 -4.38
N ASP A 257 -1.48 -3.64 -4.84
CA ASP A 257 -2.84 -3.17 -4.78
C ASP A 257 -3.45 -3.68 -3.49
N ALA A 258 -3.59 -2.77 -2.53
CA ALA A 258 -4.21 -3.10 -1.26
C ALA A 258 -5.69 -3.43 -1.44
N PHE A 259 -6.34 -2.72 -2.35
CA PHE A 259 -7.59 -3.17 -2.94
C PHE A 259 -7.89 -2.49 -4.28
N GLU A 260 -8.56 -3.22 -5.17
CA GLU A 260 -9.10 -2.71 -6.42
C GLU A 260 -10.44 -3.33 -6.77
N LEU A 261 -11.22 -2.55 -7.49
CA LEU A 261 -12.48 -2.97 -8.10
C LEU A 261 -12.26 -3.14 -9.61
N LEU A 262 -12.17 -4.38 -10.07
CA LEU A 262 -11.72 -4.71 -11.44
C LEU A 262 -12.81 -4.63 -12.52
N SER A 263 -13.99 -4.09 -12.21
CA SER A 263 -15.03 -3.83 -13.22
C SER A 263 -15.94 -2.68 -12.81
N LYS A 264 -16.64 -2.11 -13.80
CA LYS A 264 -17.57 -0.99 -13.58
C LYS A 264 -18.67 -1.37 -12.60
N GLY A 265 -18.76 -0.62 -11.51
CA GLY A 265 -19.76 -0.86 -10.46
C GLY A 265 -19.55 -2.16 -9.70
N ALA A 266 -18.35 -2.75 -9.74
CA ALA A 266 -18.05 -3.92 -8.92
C ALA A 266 -18.30 -3.64 -7.43
N GLU A 267 -18.65 -4.70 -6.70
CA GLU A 267 -18.78 -4.65 -5.24
C GLU A 267 -17.70 -5.45 -4.52
N ARG A 268 -16.88 -6.21 -5.25
CA ARG A 268 -15.80 -7.03 -4.67
C ARG A 268 -14.48 -6.31 -4.83
N ALA A 269 -13.89 -5.90 -3.70
CA ALA A 269 -12.58 -5.29 -3.65
C ALA A 269 -11.54 -6.37 -3.35
N LYS A 270 -10.53 -6.51 -4.20
CA LYS A 270 -9.49 -7.55 -4.10
C LYS A 270 -8.11 -6.92 -4.04
N SER A 271 -7.19 -7.57 -3.33
CA SER A 271 -5.78 -7.19 -3.35
C SER A 271 -5.02 -7.97 -4.43
N THR A 272 -3.95 -7.36 -4.95
CA THR A 272 -3.08 -7.96 -5.96
C THR A 272 -1.63 -7.49 -5.73
N ILE A 273 -0.66 -8.33 -6.09
CA ILE A 273 0.74 -7.90 -6.24
C ILE A 273 1.17 -8.04 -7.69
N HIS A 274 1.75 -6.98 -8.23
CA HIS A 274 2.31 -6.91 -9.58
C HIS A 274 3.81 -6.66 -9.47
N ARG A 275 4.65 -7.68 -9.69
CA ARG A 275 6.10 -7.51 -9.76
C ARG A 275 6.65 -8.26 -10.96
N GLN A 276 6.69 -7.56 -12.11
CA GLN A 276 7.06 -8.15 -13.38
C GLN A 276 8.35 -8.98 -13.28
N GLY A 277 8.27 -10.26 -13.63
CA GLY A 277 9.41 -11.18 -13.60
C GLY A 277 9.81 -11.68 -12.21
N ASN A 278 8.94 -11.50 -11.21
CA ASN A 278 9.02 -12.15 -9.90
C ASN A 278 7.62 -12.63 -9.44
N ILE A 279 7.18 -12.28 -8.23
CA ILE A 279 5.89 -12.69 -7.67
C ILE A 279 4.80 -11.81 -8.25
N GLU A 280 3.86 -12.45 -8.94
CA GLU A 280 2.65 -11.84 -9.49
C GLU A 280 1.47 -12.70 -9.06
N GLY A 281 0.40 -12.08 -8.57
CA GLY A 281 -0.80 -12.81 -8.18
C GLY A 281 -1.74 -12.03 -7.26
N GLY A 282 -3.01 -12.38 -7.34
CA GLY A 282 -4.02 -11.89 -6.40
C GLY A 282 -4.30 -12.91 -5.29
N ASP A 283 -4.76 -12.42 -4.16
CA ASP A 283 -5.34 -13.24 -3.09
C ASP A 283 -6.83 -13.48 -3.40
N SER A 284 -7.36 -14.63 -2.95
CA SER A 284 -8.78 -14.95 -3.11
C SER A 284 -9.67 -14.21 -2.09
N ASN A 285 -9.06 -13.70 -1.02
CA ASN A 285 -9.71 -12.87 -0.02
C ASN A 285 -10.16 -11.53 -0.61
N TRP A 286 -11.31 -11.07 -0.17
CA TRP A 286 -11.95 -9.87 -0.70
C TRP A 286 -12.87 -9.28 0.36
N PHE A 287 -13.13 -7.98 0.28
CA PHE A 287 -14.17 -7.35 1.08
C PHE A 287 -15.20 -6.67 0.19
N ARG A 288 -16.43 -6.55 0.70
CA ARG A 288 -17.49 -5.87 -0.01
C ARG A 288 -17.29 -4.36 0.05
N ARG A 289 -17.34 -3.71 -1.11
CA ARG A 289 -17.32 -2.25 -1.29
C ARG A 289 -18.21 -1.57 -0.24
N PRO A 290 -17.67 -0.65 0.58
CA PRO A 290 -18.45 0.06 1.60
C PRO A 290 -19.25 1.21 0.96
N VAL A 291 -20.40 0.87 0.39
CA VAL A 291 -21.38 1.83 -0.14
C VAL A 291 -22.26 2.34 1.01
N GLY A 292 -22.42 3.66 1.12
CA GLY A 292 -23.24 4.31 2.15
C GLY A 292 -22.70 4.23 3.57
N ARG A 293 -21.50 3.68 3.76
CA ARG A 293 -20.83 3.54 5.07
C ARG A 293 -19.33 3.72 4.94
N LYS A 294 -18.68 4.04 6.05
CA LYS A 294 -17.22 4.06 6.15
C LYS A 294 -16.68 2.67 6.47
N MET A 295 -15.42 2.45 6.11
CA MET A 295 -14.64 1.27 6.44
C MET A 295 -13.21 1.70 6.73
N LYS A 296 -12.55 1.01 7.67
CA LYS A 296 -11.13 1.17 7.94
C LYS A 296 -10.37 -0.01 7.34
N PHE A 297 -9.23 0.29 6.72
CA PHE A 297 -8.38 -0.71 6.11
C PHE A 297 -6.93 -0.42 6.45
N GLY A 298 -6.17 -1.47 6.68
CA GLY A 298 -4.77 -1.39 7.02
C GLY A 298 -3.92 -2.17 6.06
N VAL A 299 -2.71 -1.67 5.85
CA VAL A 299 -1.67 -2.38 5.12
C VAL A 299 -0.38 -2.29 5.91
N VAL A 300 0.14 -3.44 6.34
CA VAL A 300 1.32 -3.54 7.18
C VAL A 300 2.40 -4.26 6.38
N TRP A 301 3.49 -3.56 6.08
CA TRP A 301 4.73 -4.17 5.65
C TRP A 301 5.47 -4.63 6.89
N HIS A 302 5.72 -5.92 6.99
CA HIS A 302 6.51 -6.54 8.04
C HIS A 302 7.37 -7.61 7.39
N TYR A 303 8.64 -7.30 7.15
CA TYR A 303 9.51 -8.19 6.38
C TYR A 303 9.51 -9.63 6.93
N PRO A 304 9.32 -10.66 6.08
CA PRO A 304 9.31 -10.63 4.61
C PRO A 304 7.91 -10.53 3.96
N HIS A 305 6.88 -10.06 4.65
CA HIS A 305 5.49 -10.07 4.19
C HIS A 305 4.82 -8.69 4.14
N ILE A 306 3.73 -8.64 3.39
CA ILE A 306 2.74 -7.56 3.38
C ILE A 306 1.42 -8.16 3.85
N THR A 307 0.82 -7.58 4.87
CA THR A 307 -0.54 -7.91 5.29
C THR A 307 -1.47 -6.78 4.89
N ALA A 308 -2.56 -7.10 4.19
CA ALA A 308 -3.64 -6.17 3.89
C ALA A 308 -4.92 -6.67 4.58
N LEU A 309 -5.58 -5.82 5.36
CA LEU A 309 -6.71 -6.24 6.19
C LEU A 309 -7.76 -5.15 6.41
N VAL A 310 -9.02 -5.56 6.55
CA VAL A 310 -10.07 -4.70 7.12
C VAL A 310 -9.82 -4.53 8.62
N LEU A 311 -9.92 -3.30 9.11
CA LEU A 311 -9.78 -2.96 10.52
C LEU A 311 -11.16 -2.80 11.16
N GLU A 312 -11.25 -3.06 12.46
CA GLU A 312 -12.47 -2.86 13.24
C GLU A 312 -12.95 -1.40 13.19
N ASP A 313 -14.26 -1.19 13.28
CA ASP A 313 -14.87 0.15 13.16
C ASP A 313 -14.40 1.12 14.25
N ASP A 314 -14.07 0.61 15.44
CA ASP A 314 -13.58 1.38 16.59
C ASP A 314 -12.05 1.58 16.60
N PHE A 315 -11.33 1.02 15.62
CA PHE A 315 -9.88 1.09 15.56
C PHE A 315 -9.39 2.55 15.46
N ASP A 316 -8.62 3.01 16.45
CA ASP A 316 -8.13 4.39 16.52
C ASP A 316 -6.79 4.55 15.79
N PHE A 317 -6.69 5.58 14.95
CA PHE A 317 -5.45 5.96 14.26
C PHE A 317 -4.58 6.79 15.21
N SER A 318 -4.28 6.26 16.39
CA SER A 318 -3.59 6.99 17.47
C SER A 318 -2.17 7.45 17.06
N ALA A 319 -1.60 8.42 17.78
CA ALA A 319 -0.26 8.93 17.47
C ALA A 319 0.87 7.89 17.67
N GLN A 320 0.63 6.84 18.47
CA GLN A 320 1.60 5.80 18.78
C GLN A 320 0.91 4.45 18.92
N MET A 321 1.55 3.40 18.42
CA MET A 321 1.09 2.02 18.58
C MET A 321 2.16 1.14 19.19
N THR A 322 1.74 0.21 20.04
CA THR A 322 2.67 -0.77 20.59
C THR A 322 3.03 -1.80 19.52
N GLY A 323 4.23 -2.37 19.59
CA GLY A 323 4.61 -3.49 18.72
C GLY A 323 3.66 -4.68 18.84
N GLU A 324 3.09 -4.91 20.03
CA GLU A 324 2.07 -5.94 20.26
C GLU A 324 0.77 -5.66 19.48
N SER A 325 0.35 -4.39 19.40
CA SER A 325 -0.85 -4.03 18.61
C SER A 325 -0.64 -4.34 17.13
N ILE A 326 0.53 -4.00 16.57
CA ILE A 326 0.86 -4.34 15.18
C ILE A 326 0.99 -5.86 14.99
N GLN A 327 1.59 -6.58 15.94
CA GLN A 327 1.69 -8.03 15.89
C GLN A 327 0.33 -8.72 15.87
N ARG A 328 -0.66 -8.20 16.60
CA ARG A 328 -2.04 -8.71 16.55
C ARG A 328 -2.68 -8.49 15.18
N LEU A 329 -2.41 -7.34 14.52
CA LEU A 329 -2.93 -7.07 13.18
C LEU A 329 -2.36 -8.01 12.11
N VAL A 330 -1.10 -8.44 12.26
CA VAL A 330 -0.43 -9.34 11.30
C VAL A 330 -0.46 -10.80 11.70
N ALA A 331 -1.12 -11.13 12.82
CA ALA A 331 -1.26 -12.50 13.27
C ALA A 331 -2.12 -13.26 12.26
N TYR A 332 -1.62 -14.41 11.80
CA TYR A 332 -2.34 -15.24 10.87
C TYR A 332 -3.60 -15.81 11.52
N ASP A 333 -4.73 -15.63 10.86
CA ASP A 333 -6.01 -16.25 11.17
C ASP A 333 -6.48 -17.01 9.93
N ALA A 334 -6.57 -18.34 10.03
CA ALA A 334 -6.97 -19.21 8.93
C ALA A 334 -8.45 -19.02 8.52
N ASP A 335 -9.26 -18.47 9.43
CA ASP A 335 -10.69 -18.26 9.22
C ASP A 335 -11.01 -16.83 8.74
N SER A 336 -9.98 -15.97 8.61
CA SER A 336 -10.14 -14.60 8.15
C SER A 336 -10.15 -14.51 6.63
N TRP A 337 -11.27 -14.03 6.09
CA TRP A 337 -11.49 -13.80 4.65
C TRP A 337 -11.30 -12.34 4.24
N VAL A 338 -11.04 -11.46 5.23
CA VAL A 338 -10.76 -10.02 5.05
C VAL A 338 -9.29 -9.68 5.26
N HIS A 339 -8.44 -10.71 5.35
CA HIS A 339 -7.01 -10.60 5.65
C HIS A 339 -6.21 -11.29 4.53
N SER A 340 -5.50 -10.53 3.73
CA SER A 340 -4.62 -11.04 2.68
C SER A 340 -3.16 -10.98 3.11
N LEU A 341 -2.39 -12.02 2.80
CA LEU A 341 -0.97 -12.14 3.15
C LEU A 341 -0.14 -12.36 1.89
N TYR A 342 0.80 -11.47 1.63
CA TYR A 342 1.69 -11.52 0.48
C TYR A 342 3.13 -11.64 0.91
N ALA A 343 3.92 -12.43 0.19
CA ALA A 343 5.37 -12.40 0.31
C ALA A 343 5.93 -11.21 -0.47
N ILE A 344 6.88 -10.48 0.12
CA ILE A 344 7.64 -9.41 -0.55
C ILE A 344 8.62 -10.02 -1.58
N GLY A 345 8.98 -11.30 -1.40
CA GLY A 345 10.01 -11.98 -2.17
C GLY A 345 11.42 -11.48 -1.81
N ASP A 346 12.43 -12.25 -2.24
CA ASP A 346 13.85 -11.88 -2.08
C ASP A 346 14.33 -10.84 -3.11
#